data_AF-A0A5S4GSB3-F1
#
_entry.id   AF-A0A5S4GSB3-F1
#
_cell.length_a   1.000
_cell.length_b   1.000
_cell.length_c   1.000
_cell.angle_alpha   90.00
_cell.angle_beta   90.00
_cell.angle_gamma   90.00
#
_symmetry.space_group_name_H-M   'P 1'
#
loop_
_entity.id
_entity.type
_entity.pdbx_description
1 polymer ?
#
loop_
_entity_poly.entity_id
_entity_poly.type
_entity_poly.pdbx_seq_one_letter_code
_entity_poly.pdbx_strand_id
1 'polypeptide(L)'
;MAHRPLSAWVAAVPLSADGTAERPGFLEVNFGDERADARDLRVFATGWERRAIPAGLGGPVLGLVRQGEAVLELDELARPIPVSAEGAALLSGLEDRWPDAVLPASGEHVLAAENVAVRHLLLSRLADEGDPPPEIFHFLPWELVDELVHDMLGVLDGAEPGPIVELRHWFTPAGPRISAALEQLDEGLREPDDAVARVGATALCSRLLAFDPARMPERTRSALGSLIANWVKHDPFLRHTAARAQLRLSGGNDDSAAVRVDPPAVAADDGPAVRRVPRDAARPPFTLVHTAQSNGQVTVNVEAPLPEQEARRVDAVYGIMFVRVVIDTRDGVTRYLIPLRRRFGRLTGLIELPFPRAGSVGADLDGPPIGIAEARHADREEVRRSVRVQRNALTRDLWRQFAVRLGAEHPLHGIVLGELP
;
A
#
# COMPACT_ATOMS: atom_id res chain seq x y z
N MET A 1 15.87 -30.82 3.32
CA MET A 1 15.10 -30.22 2.22
C MET A 1 16.09 -29.79 1.14
N ALA A 2 15.70 -29.64 -0.13
CA ALA A 2 16.63 -29.09 -1.13
C ALA A 2 16.63 -27.56 -1.03
N HIS A 3 17.81 -26.95 -1.10
CA HIS A 3 17.92 -25.50 -1.07
C HIS A 3 17.51 -24.95 -2.43
N ARG A 4 16.85 -23.81 -2.44
CA ARG A 4 16.28 -23.20 -3.66
C ARG A 4 16.82 -21.79 -3.82
N PRO A 5 16.97 -21.28 -5.05
CA PRO A 5 17.41 -19.89 -5.24
C PRO A 5 16.58 -18.93 -4.39
N LEU A 6 17.22 -17.91 -3.81
CA LEU A 6 16.48 -16.80 -3.19
C LEU A 6 16.13 -15.75 -4.26
N SER A 7 17.01 -15.56 -5.24
CA SER A 7 16.80 -14.71 -6.42
C SER A 7 16.03 -15.43 -7.52
N ALA A 8 15.26 -14.65 -8.30
CA ALA A 8 14.67 -15.08 -9.56
C ALA A 8 15.71 -15.30 -10.68
N TRP A 9 16.95 -14.85 -10.46
CA TRP A 9 18.01 -14.84 -11.45
C TRP A 9 19.23 -15.60 -10.93
N VAL A 10 19.66 -16.60 -11.69
CA VAL A 10 20.88 -17.38 -11.41
C VAL A 10 21.72 -17.52 -12.67
N ALA A 11 23.03 -17.72 -12.50
CA ALA A 11 23.92 -18.09 -13.59
C ALA A 11 24.72 -19.36 -13.23
N ALA A 12 24.73 -20.33 -14.14
CA ALA A 12 25.56 -21.51 -14.00
C ALA A 12 27.04 -21.14 -14.15
N VAL A 13 27.88 -21.67 -13.26
CA VAL A 13 29.32 -21.44 -13.30
C VAL A 13 30.08 -22.76 -13.09
N PRO A 14 31.20 -22.97 -13.80
CA PRO A 14 32.08 -24.07 -13.48
C PRO A 14 32.76 -23.82 -12.13
N LEU A 15 32.79 -24.85 -11.27
CA LEU A 15 33.65 -24.86 -10.09
C LEU A 15 34.98 -25.52 -10.42
N SER A 16 36.05 -24.89 -10.00
CA SER A 16 37.38 -25.51 -9.92
C SER A 16 37.43 -26.56 -8.80
N ALA A 17 38.52 -27.35 -8.77
CA ALA A 17 38.73 -28.37 -7.76
C ALA A 17 38.85 -27.83 -6.32
N ASP A 18 39.27 -26.57 -6.16
CA ASP A 18 39.32 -25.86 -4.87
C ASP A 18 38.00 -25.15 -4.52
N GLY A 19 36.95 -25.34 -5.32
CA GLY A 19 35.61 -24.82 -5.06
C GLY A 19 35.43 -23.33 -5.38
N THR A 20 36.32 -22.76 -6.19
CA THR A 20 36.20 -21.38 -6.67
C THR A 20 35.46 -21.35 -8.00
N ALA A 21 34.68 -20.30 -8.23
CA ALA A 21 34.02 -20.05 -9.49
C ALA A 21 34.83 -19.02 -10.29
N GLU A 22 35.24 -19.37 -11.50
CA GLU A 22 35.71 -18.37 -12.45
C GLU A 22 34.50 -17.72 -13.11
N ARG A 23 34.44 -16.38 -13.13
CA ARG A 23 33.37 -15.68 -13.84
C ARG A 23 33.54 -15.90 -15.35
N PRO A 24 32.62 -16.59 -16.03
CA PRO A 24 32.69 -16.68 -17.49
C PRO A 24 32.45 -15.29 -18.09
N GLY A 25 33.09 -15.02 -19.24
CA GLY A 25 32.93 -13.74 -19.96
C GLY A 25 31.50 -13.48 -20.45
N PHE A 26 30.65 -14.52 -20.47
CA PHE A 26 29.22 -14.46 -20.74
C PHE A 26 28.49 -15.29 -19.69
N LEU A 27 27.44 -14.73 -19.06
CA LEU A 27 26.63 -15.42 -18.07
C LEU A 27 25.33 -15.87 -18.74
N GLU A 28 25.11 -17.18 -18.80
CA GLU A 28 23.83 -17.73 -19.22
C GLU A 28 22.86 -17.69 -18.03
N VAL A 29 21.97 -16.70 -18.07
CA VAL A 29 20.98 -16.48 -17.01
C VAL A 29 19.89 -17.54 -17.11
N ASN A 30 19.54 -18.14 -15.97
CA ASN A 30 18.46 -19.12 -15.84
C ASN A 30 18.56 -20.27 -16.85
N PHE A 31 19.78 -20.72 -17.16
CA PHE A 31 20.05 -21.78 -18.15
C PHE A 31 19.48 -21.46 -19.55
N GLY A 32 19.48 -20.17 -19.92
CA GLY A 32 19.08 -19.69 -21.24
C GLY A 32 17.62 -19.24 -21.32
N ASP A 33 16.83 -19.43 -20.24
CA ASP A 33 15.45 -18.92 -20.15
C ASP A 33 15.39 -17.64 -19.31
N GLU A 34 15.77 -16.52 -19.92
CA GLU A 34 15.77 -15.19 -19.30
C GLU A 34 14.36 -14.70 -18.86
N ARG A 35 13.29 -15.45 -19.14
CA ARG A 35 11.93 -15.13 -18.70
C ARG A 35 11.45 -16.01 -17.56
N ALA A 36 12.15 -17.10 -17.26
CA ALA A 36 11.82 -17.97 -16.15
C ALA A 36 12.24 -17.35 -14.81
N ASP A 37 11.50 -17.69 -13.76
CA ASP A 37 11.92 -17.45 -12.38
C ASP A 37 12.73 -18.66 -11.89
N ALA A 38 14.00 -18.45 -11.54
CA ALA A 38 14.89 -19.52 -11.07
C ALA A 38 14.32 -20.31 -9.89
N ARG A 39 13.52 -19.67 -9.03
CA ARG A 39 12.92 -20.28 -7.82
C ARG A 39 11.94 -21.40 -8.16
N ASP A 40 11.34 -21.32 -9.35
CA ASP A 40 10.34 -22.27 -9.85
C ASP A 40 10.93 -23.35 -10.76
N LEU A 41 12.22 -23.24 -11.12
CA LEU A 41 12.86 -24.22 -11.99
C LEU A 41 13.00 -25.58 -11.30
N ARG A 42 12.54 -26.63 -12.00
CA ARG A 42 12.59 -28.02 -11.52
C ARG A 42 13.99 -28.51 -11.22
N VAL A 43 15.02 -27.91 -11.83
CA VAL A 43 16.42 -28.27 -11.59
C VAL A 43 16.80 -28.08 -10.12
N PHE A 44 16.18 -27.14 -9.40
CA PHE A 44 16.41 -26.86 -7.98
C PHE A 44 15.54 -27.69 -7.02
N ALA A 45 14.82 -28.70 -7.51
CA ALA A 45 13.94 -29.50 -6.66
C ALA A 45 14.70 -30.44 -5.69
N THR A 46 15.93 -30.86 -6.02
CA THR A 46 16.69 -31.82 -5.21
C THR A 46 18.21 -31.58 -5.25
N GLY A 47 18.86 -31.87 -4.12
CA GLY A 47 20.32 -32.04 -4.03
C GLY A 47 21.17 -30.77 -4.01
N TRP A 48 20.56 -29.58 -4.01
CA TRP A 48 21.27 -28.31 -3.92
C TRP A 48 21.51 -27.90 -2.46
N GLU A 49 22.71 -27.38 -2.22
CA GLU A 49 23.16 -26.84 -0.94
C GLU A 49 23.60 -25.38 -1.08
N ARG A 50 23.24 -24.55 -0.11
CA ARG A 50 23.66 -23.15 0.00
C ARG A 50 25.14 -23.03 0.34
N ARG A 51 25.88 -22.21 -0.42
CA ARG A 51 27.29 -21.90 -0.12
C ARG A 51 27.66 -20.45 -0.44
N ALA A 52 28.67 -19.97 0.27
CA ALA A 52 29.46 -18.82 -0.14
C ALA A 52 30.49 -19.31 -1.16
N ILE A 53 30.37 -18.87 -2.41
CA ILE A 53 31.24 -19.30 -3.50
C ILE A 53 32.28 -18.20 -3.77
N PRO A 54 33.59 -18.45 -3.62
CA PRO A 54 34.61 -17.48 -4.01
C PRO A 54 34.59 -17.27 -5.53
N ALA A 55 34.39 -16.02 -5.99
CA ALA A 55 34.17 -15.73 -7.42
C ALA A 55 35.17 -14.74 -8.05
N GLY A 56 36.30 -14.43 -7.42
CA GLY A 56 37.27 -13.46 -7.94
C GLY A 56 36.76 -12.00 -8.03
N LEU A 57 35.60 -11.70 -7.42
CA LEU A 57 34.91 -10.40 -7.48
C LEU A 57 35.10 -9.57 -6.20
N GLY A 58 36.24 -9.72 -5.53
CA GLY A 58 36.52 -9.02 -4.26
C GLY A 58 35.89 -9.65 -3.02
N GLY A 59 35.26 -10.83 -3.15
CA GLY A 59 34.70 -11.59 -2.03
C GLY A 59 33.91 -12.84 -2.48
N PRO A 60 33.42 -13.64 -1.53
CA PRO A 60 32.45 -14.69 -1.82
C PRO A 60 31.10 -14.12 -2.25
N VAL A 61 30.37 -14.89 -3.06
CA VAL A 61 29.03 -14.57 -3.54
C VAL A 61 28.05 -15.68 -3.18
N LEU A 62 26.77 -15.34 -3.12
CA LEU A 62 25.70 -16.27 -2.81
C LEU A 62 25.53 -17.27 -3.96
N GLY A 63 25.51 -18.55 -3.63
CA GLY A 63 25.26 -19.58 -4.62
C GLY A 63 24.73 -20.89 -4.05
N LEU A 64 24.39 -21.77 -4.97
CA LEU A 64 24.00 -23.15 -4.69
C LEU A 64 24.98 -24.09 -5.38
N VAL A 65 25.25 -25.23 -4.75
CA VAL A 65 26.08 -26.30 -5.34
C VAL A 65 25.36 -27.64 -5.31
N ARG A 66 25.61 -28.47 -6.32
CA ARG A 66 25.12 -29.85 -6.40
C ARG A 66 26.07 -30.70 -7.24
N GLN A 67 26.69 -31.73 -6.63
CA GLN A 67 27.47 -32.75 -7.36
C GLN A 67 28.48 -32.19 -8.40
N GLY A 68 29.15 -31.08 -8.08
CA GLY A 68 30.13 -30.42 -8.97
C GLY A 68 29.53 -29.32 -9.87
N GLU A 69 28.21 -29.18 -9.91
CA GLU A 69 27.53 -28.03 -10.50
C GLU A 69 27.43 -26.89 -9.48
N ALA A 70 27.52 -25.65 -9.96
CA ALA A 70 27.23 -24.47 -9.18
C ALA A 70 26.42 -23.44 -9.95
N VAL A 71 25.61 -22.70 -9.21
CA VAL A 71 24.98 -21.49 -9.69
C VAL A 71 25.29 -20.34 -8.75
N LEU A 72 25.50 -19.16 -9.32
CA LEU A 72 25.58 -17.90 -8.60
C LEU A 72 24.21 -17.25 -8.62
N GLU A 73 23.77 -16.66 -7.51
CA GLU A 73 22.57 -15.84 -7.48
C GLU A 73 22.88 -14.41 -7.89
N LEU A 74 21.98 -13.81 -8.66
CA LEU A 74 22.15 -12.50 -9.26
C LEU A 74 21.11 -11.50 -8.75
N ASP A 75 21.48 -10.22 -8.62
CA ASP A 75 20.55 -9.12 -8.36
C ASP A 75 19.73 -8.74 -9.62
N GLU A 76 18.85 -7.74 -9.50
CA GLU A 76 18.04 -7.27 -10.64
C GLU A 76 18.85 -6.65 -11.79
N LEU A 77 20.15 -6.39 -11.58
CA LEU A 77 21.09 -5.89 -12.58
C LEU A 77 22.00 -7.01 -13.13
N ALA A 78 21.63 -8.27 -12.90
CA ALA A 78 22.38 -9.47 -13.29
C ALA A 78 23.81 -9.51 -12.71
N ARG A 79 24.02 -8.97 -11.50
CA ARG A 79 25.30 -8.99 -10.81
C ARG A 79 25.29 -10.04 -9.69
N PRO A 80 26.38 -10.81 -9.53
CA PRO A 80 26.50 -11.75 -8.41
C PRO A 80 26.32 -11.06 -7.06
N ILE A 81 25.50 -11.66 -6.20
CA ILE A 81 25.16 -11.09 -4.89
C ILE A 81 26.27 -11.41 -3.88
N PRO A 82 26.96 -10.41 -3.31
CA PRO A 82 27.98 -10.64 -2.29
C PRO A 82 27.36 -11.22 -1.01
N VAL A 83 28.06 -12.15 -0.36
CA VAL A 83 27.66 -12.71 0.93
C VAL A 83 28.89 -13.06 1.75
N SER A 84 28.82 -12.93 3.07
CA SER A 84 29.89 -13.46 3.94
C SER A 84 29.79 -14.99 4.09
N ALA A 85 30.87 -15.62 4.57
CA ALA A 85 30.84 -17.05 4.87
C ALA A 85 29.86 -17.38 6.01
N GLU A 86 29.78 -16.50 7.01
CA GLU A 86 28.85 -16.61 8.15
C GLU A 86 27.40 -16.42 7.69
N GLY A 87 27.15 -15.47 6.79
CA GLY A 87 25.86 -15.24 6.17
C GLY A 87 25.38 -16.44 5.36
N ALA A 88 26.23 -17.03 4.51
CA ALA A 88 25.85 -18.22 3.76
C ALA A 88 25.57 -19.43 4.68
N ALA A 89 26.35 -19.60 5.76
CA ALA A 89 26.10 -20.64 6.75
C ALA A 89 24.78 -20.42 7.51
N LEU A 90 24.47 -19.17 7.88
CA LEU A 90 23.20 -18.80 8.48
C LEU A 90 22.03 -19.14 7.55
N LEU A 91 22.10 -18.71 6.29
CA LEU A 91 21.08 -19.01 5.28
C LEU A 91 20.89 -20.51 5.09
N SER A 92 21.99 -21.27 5.04
CA SER A 92 21.94 -22.73 4.95
C SER A 92 21.14 -23.33 6.11
N GLY A 93 21.45 -22.95 7.35
CA GLY A 93 20.77 -23.46 8.53
C GLY A 93 19.31 -23.00 8.67
N LEU A 94 18.94 -21.86 8.07
CA LEU A 94 17.55 -21.44 7.94
C LEU A 94 16.81 -22.34 6.94
N GLU A 95 17.39 -22.58 5.77
CA GLU A 95 16.78 -23.42 4.74
C GLU A 95 16.61 -24.89 5.14
N ASP A 96 17.50 -25.41 5.98
CA ASP A 96 17.38 -26.77 6.55
C ASP A 96 16.08 -26.97 7.35
N ARG A 97 15.50 -25.89 7.88
CA ARG A 97 14.31 -25.89 8.74
C ARG A 97 13.10 -25.24 8.08
N TRP A 98 13.18 -24.97 6.78
CA TRP A 98 12.14 -24.28 6.03
C TRP A 98 10.83 -25.11 5.93
N PRO A 99 9.63 -24.49 5.94
CA PRO A 99 9.34 -23.05 6.08
C PRO A 99 9.30 -22.54 7.53
N ASP A 100 9.45 -23.42 8.52
CA ASP A 100 9.37 -23.10 9.96
C ASP A 100 10.69 -22.49 10.50
N ALA A 101 11.44 -21.80 9.64
CA ALA A 101 12.76 -21.28 9.95
C ALA A 101 12.66 -20.11 10.94
N VAL A 102 13.26 -20.27 12.12
CA VAL A 102 13.40 -19.18 13.11
C VAL A 102 14.84 -18.68 13.11
N LEU A 103 15.00 -17.36 12.98
CA LEU A 103 16.30 -16.70 13.08
C LEU A 103 16.82 -16.83 14.52
N PRO A 104 17.96 -17.49 14.76
CA PRO A 104 18.55 -17.54 16.09
C PRO A 104 19.11 -16.16 16.47
N ALA A 105 19.13 -15.83 17.77
CA ALA A 105 19.65 -14.54 18.26
C ALA A 105 21.10 -14.25 17.82
N SER A 106 21.95 -15.28 17.71
CA SER A 106 23.32 -15.13 17.16
C SER A 106 23.35 -14.81 15.67
N GLY A 107 22.29 -15.17 14.92
CA GLY A 107 22.14 -14.88 13.50
C GLY A 107 21.68 -13.45 13.21
N GLU A 108 21.14 -12.73 14.18
CA GLU A 108 20.68 -11.35 14.01
C GLU A 108 21.82 -10.40 13.61
N HIS A 109 22.95 -10.47 14.32
CA HIS A 109 24.12 -9.64 14.02
C HIS A 109 24.73 -9.98 12.65
N VAL A 110 24.72 -11.27 12.30
CA VAL A 110 25.21 -11.74 11.00
C VAL A 110 24.30 -11.17 9.90
N LEU A 111 22.99 -11.39 9.99
CA LEU A 111 22.03 -10.92 8.99
C LEU A 111 22.05 -9.40 8.82
N ALA A 112 22.17 -8.64 9.93
CA ALA A 112 22.28 -7.18 9.89
C ALA A 112 23.51 -6.68 9.12
N ALA A 113 24.63 -7.41 9.20
CA ALA A 113 25.87 -7.07 8.51
C ALA A 113 25.89 -7.49 7.02
N GLU A 114 24.95 -8.34 6.59
CA GLU A 114 24.87 -8.79 5.21
C GLU A 114 24.40 -7.70 4.24
N ASN A 115 24.71 -7.92 2.96
CA ASN A 115 24.25 -7.09 1.87
C ASN A 115 22.70 -6.96 1.88
N VAL A 116 22.20 -5.76 1.57
CA VAL A 116 20.76 -5.48 1.54
C VAL A 116 19.99 -6.42 0.61
N ALA A 117 20.59 -6.83 -0.52
CA ALA A 117 19.99 -7.78 -1.45
C ALA A 117 19.80 -9.17 -0.81
N VAL A 118 20.77 -9.64 -0.02
CA VAL A 118 20.65 -10.91 0.72
C VAL A 118 19.50 -10.84 1.73
N ARG A 119 19.44 -9.75 2.51
CA ARG A 119 18.38 -9.51 3.48
C ARG A 119 17.00 -9.46 2.80
N HIS A 120 16.89 -8.68 1.72
CA HIS A 120 15.66 -8.54 0.94
C HIS A 120 15.17 -9.87 0.36
N LEU A 121 16.04 -10.65 -0.28
CA LEU A 121 15.66 -11.91 -0.93
C LEU A 121 15.24 -12.98 0.09
N LEU A 122 15.99 -13.10 1.20
CA LEU A 122 15.61 -13.99 2.30
C LEU A 122 14.23 -13.64 2.85
N LEU A 123 14.01 -12.36 3.18
CA LEU A 123 12.77 -11.89 3.77
C LEU A 123 11.59 -11.97 2.79
N SER A 124 11.83 -11.75 1.50
CA SER A 124 10.83 -11.95 0.44
C SER A 124 10.33 -13.39 0.46
N ARG A 125 11.25 -14.35 0.43
CA ARG A 125 10.89 -15.76 0.40
C ARG A 125 10.22 -16.21 1.69
N LEU A 126 10.68 -15.73 2.85
CA LEU A 126 10.04 -16.01 4.14
C LEU A 126 8.59 -15.49 4.17
N ALA A 127 8.34 -14.29 3.63
CA ALA A 127 7.00 -13.71 3.56
C ALA A 127 6.09 -14.43 2.55
N ASP A 128 6.65 -14.95 1.46
CA ASP A 128 5.89 -15.65 0.41
C ASP A 128 5.56 -17.10 0.79
N GLU A 129 6.47 -17.79 1.49
CA GLU A 129 6.37 -19.24 1.77
C GLU A 129 6.02 -19.58 3.24
N GLY A 130 5.95 -18.59 4.14
CA GLY A 130 5.75 -18.81 5.58
C GLY A 130 5.05 -17.67 6.32
N ASP A 131 5.15 -17.69 7.65
CA ASP A 131 4.61 -16.65 8.55
C ASP A 131 5.69 -16.22 9.56
N PRO A 132 6.73 -15.49 9.10
CA PRO A 132 7.87 -15.15 9.95
C PRO A 132 7.48 -14.13 11.04
N PRO A 133 8.14 -14.17 12.22
CA PRO A 133 7.95 -13.16 13.26
C PRO A 133 8.17 -11.74 12.71
N PRO A 134 7.30 -10.75 13.04
CA PRO A 134 7.39 -9.40 12.46
C PRO A 134 8.74 -8.70 12.63
N GLU A 135 9.44 -8.98 13.73
CA GLU A 135 10.71 -8.34 14.08
C GLU A 135 11.83 -8.66 13.08
N ILE A 136 11.74 -9.77 12.34
CA ILE A 136 12.75 -10.11 11.33
C ILE A 136 12.77 -9.10 10.17
N PHE A 137 11.67 -8.39 9.93
CA PHE A 137 11.63 -7.35 8.90
C PHE A 137 12.37 -6.08 9.31
N HIS A 138 12.81 -5.95 10.58
CA HIS A 138 13.59 -4.81 11.05
C HIS A 138 15.03 -4.80 10.50
N PHE A 139 15.48 -5.90 9.89
CA PHE A 139 16.77 -5.96 9.20
C PHE A 139 16.76 -5.29 7.82
N LEU A 140 15.60 -4.88 7.29
CA LEU A 140 15.54 -4.05 6.09
C LEU A 140 16.15 -2.66 6.36
N PRO A 141 16.57 -1.91 5.32
CA PRO A 141 17.33 -0.66 5.49
C PRO A 141 16.43 0.52 5.90
N TRP A 142 15.72 0.40 7.02
CA TRP A 142 14.74 1.36 7.53
C TRP A 142 15.33 2.76 7.81
N GLU A 143 16.63 2.84 8.04
CA GLU A 143 17.36 4.10 8.12
C GLU A 143 17.16 4.99 6.89
N LEU A 144 17.00 4.41 5.68
CA LEU A 144 16.72 5.18 4.47
C LEU A 144 15.33 5.83 4.52
N VAL A 145 14.35 5.16 5.12
CA VAL A 145 13.02 5.74 5.34
C VAL A 145 13.10 6.88 6.34
N ASP A 146 13.86 6.69 7.44
CA ASP A 146 14.05 7.72 8.46
C ASP A 146 14.72 8.98 7.87
N GLU A 147 15.76 8.79 7.05
CA GLU A 147 16.47 9.87 6.34
C GLU A 147 15.55 10.63 5.39
N LEU A 148 14.81 9.92 4.54
CA LEU A 148 13.88 10.52 3.59
C LEU A 148 12.74 11.28 4.31
N VAL A 149 12.19 10.71 5.38
CA VAL A 149 11.16 11.37 6.18
C VAL A 149 11.69 12.63 6.85
N HIS A 150 12.92 12.60 7.37
CA HIS A 150 13.55 13.77 7.96
C HIS A 150 13.75 14.89 6.93
N ASP A 151 14.20 14.55 5.72
CA ASP A 151 14.36 15.49 4.61
C ASP A 151 13.02 16.13 4.21
N MET A 152 11.97 15.32 3.98
CA MET A 152 10.63 15.81 3.66
C MET A 152 10.05 16.74 4.73
N LEU A 153 10.26 16.43 6.02
CA LEU A 153 9.84 17.32 7.11
C LEU A 153 10.59 18.65 7.06
N GLY A 154 11.89 18.64 6.77
CA GLY A 154 12.68 19.85 6.55
C GLY A 154 12.14 20.69 5.39
N VAL A 155 11.83 20.07 4.26
CA VAL A 155 11.25 20.76 3.08
C VAL A 155 9.89 21.38 3.40
N LEU A 156 9.03 20.68 4.15
CA LEU A 156 7.73 21.21 4.61
C LEU A 156 7.90 22.42 5.53
N ASP A 157 8.98 22.47 6.32
CA ASP A 157 9.34 23.59 7.18
C ASP A 157 10.16 24.69 6.43
N GLY A 158 10.36 24.54 5.12
CA GLY A 158 10.98 25.54 4.23
C GLY A 158 12.49 25.39 4.02
N ALA A 159 13.08 24.25 4.38
CA ALA A 159 14.46 23.93 4.03
C ALA A 159 14.60 23.53 2.55
N GLU A 160 15.81 23.67 2.00
CA GLU A 160 16.16 23.12 0.69
C GLU A 160 16.22 21.58 0.77
N PRO A 161 15.78 20.86 -0.28
CA PRO A 161 15.81 19.41 -0.30
C PRO A 161 17.24 18.87 -0.29
N GLY A 162 17.48 17.83 0.50
CA GLY A 162 18.76 17.12 0.59
C GLY A 162 19.06 16.24 -0.62
N PRO A 163 20.07 15.34 -0.53
CA PRO A 163 20.34 14.36 -1.57
C PRO A 163 19.15 13.42 -1.83
N ILE A 164 19.02 12.92 -3.07
CA ILE A 164 17.98 11.94 -3.42
C ILE A 164 18.25 10.63 -2.66
N VAL A 165 17.24 10.14 -1.93
CA VAL A 165 17.26 8.84 -1.24
C VAL A 165 16.38 7.86 -2.00
N GLU A 166 16.97 6.83 -2.60
CA GLU A 166 16.24 5.77 -3.30
C GLU A 166 15.90 4.63 -2.34
N LEU A 167 14.61 4.44 -2.05
CA LEU A 167 14.13 3.33 -1.21
C LEU A 167 14.04 2.03 -2.01
N ARG A 168 13.82 2.14 -3.33
CA ARG A 168 13.70 1.01 -4.26
C ARG A 168 12.64 0.00 -3.80
N HIS A 169 12.87 -1.28 -4.08
CA HIS A 169 11.96 -2.38 -3.77
C HIS A 169 12.33 -3.10 -2.45
N TRP A 170 13.28 -2.58 -1.67
CA TRP A 170 13.80 -3.26 -0.48
C TRP A 170 12.75 -3.55 0.59
N PHE A 171 11.69 -2.74 0.66
CA PHE A 171 10.66 -2.84 1.69
C PHE A 171 9.46 -3.71 1.29
N THR A 172 9.42 -4.24 0.07
CA THR A 172 8.30 -5.08 -0.39
C THR A 172 8.03 -6.31 0.49
N PRO A 173 9.03 -6.96 1.14
CA PRO A 173 8.74 -8.10 2.02
C PRO A 173 7.96 -7.71 3.28
N ALA A 174 8.16 -6.49 3.76
CA ALA A 174 7.52 -6.03 5.01
C ALA A 174 6.03 -5.70 4.81
N GLY A 175 5.57 -5.48 3.58
CA GLY A 175 4.15 -5.30 3.30
C GLY A 175 3.85 -4.35 2.14
N PRO A 176 2.72 -3.61 2.18
CA PRO A 176 2.30 -2.69 1.14
C PRO A 176 3.43 -1.74 0.72
N ARG A 177 3.49 -1.38 -0.57
CA ARG A 177 4.57 -0.59 -1.22
C ARG A 177 4.79 0.82 -0.62
N ILE A 178 5.17 0.96 0.64
CA ILE A 178 5.37 2.26 1.30
C ILE A 178 6.45 3.09 0.62
N SER A 179 7.50 2.45 0.09
CA SER A 179 8.61 3.11 -0.61
C SER A 179 8.11 3.98 -1.77
N ALA A 180 7.34 3.41 -2.68
CA ALA A 180 6.81 4.15 -3.82
C ALA A 180 5.87 5.32 -3.44
N ALA A 181 5.28 5.33 -2.24
CA ALA A 181 4.44 6.44 -1.81
C ALA A 181 5.29 7.56 -1.23
N LEU A 182 6.35 7.21 -0.51
CA LEU A 182 7.34 8.15 0.02
C LEU A 182 8.15 8.78 -1.10
N GLU A 183 8.65 7.99 -2.05
CA GLU A 183 9.40 8.49 -3.22
C GLU A 183 8.53 9.43 -4.07
N GLN A 184 7.26 9.11 -4.29
CA GLN A 184 6.34 9.99 -5.00
C GLN A 184 6.02 11.27 -4.22
N LEU A 185 5.90 11.19 -2.90
CA LEU A 185 5.68 12.37 -2.06
C LEU A 185 6.91 13.28 -2.08
N ASP A 186 8.11 12.71 -1.98
CA ASP A 186 9.39 13.41 -2.07
C ASP A 186 9.58 14.08 -3.43
N GLU A 187 9.30 13.38 -4.54
CA GLU A 187 9.33 13.94 -5.89
C GLU A 187 8.45 15.19 -6.00
N GLY A 188 7.20 15.11 -5.51
CA GLY A 188 6.28 16.25 -5.51
C GLY A 188 6.74 17.40 -4.62
N LEU A 189 7.46 17.14 -3.53
CA LEU A 189 8.01 18.18 -2.66
C LEU A 189 9.25 18.86 -3.26
N ARG A 190 10.08 18.10 -3.98
CA ARG A 190 11.29 18.60 -4.65
C ARG A 190 10.97 19.40 -5.91
N GLU A 191 9.97 19.00 -6.67
CA GLU A 191 9.52 19.66 -7.92
C GLU A 191 8.29 20.57 -7.73
N PRO A 192 8.18 21.23 -6.58
CA PRO A 192 6.94 21.73 -5.94
C PRO A 192 5.63 21.49 -6.71
N ASP A 193 5.28 20.22 -6.94
CA ASP A 193 4.07 19.77 -7.61
C ASP A 193 3.07 19.25 -6.58
N ASP A 194 2.14 20.12 -6.19
CA ASP A 194 1.06 19.82 -5.26
C ASP A 194 0.22 18.60 -5.67
N ALA A 195 0.06 18.35 -6.97
CA ALA A 195 -0.72 17.22 -7.46
C ALA A 195 0.02 15.91 -7.26
N VAL A 196 1.33 15.86 -7.55
CA VAL A 196 2.17 14.68 -7.31
C VAL A 196 2.29 14.42 -5.81
N ALA A 197 2.62 15.45 -5.03
CA ALA A 197 2.80 15.33 -3.57
C ALA A 197 1.51 14.84 -2.90
N ARG A 198 0.34 15.36 -3.28
CA ARG A 198 -0.95 14.88 -2.78
C ARG A 198 -1.24 13.43 -3.16
N VAL A 199 -0.89 12.95 -4.37
CA VAL A 199 -1.02 11.51 -4.70
C VAL A 199 -0.16 10.69 -3.76
N GLY A 200 1.11 11.09 -3.56
CA GLY A 200 2.06 10.41 -2.68
C GLY A 200 1.53 10.30 -1.25
N ALA A 201 1.04 11.40 -0.69
CA ALA A 201 0.47 11.45 0.67
C ALA A 201 -0.81 10.60 0.81
N THR A 202 -1.71 10.65 -0.17
CA THR A 202 -2.91 9.79 -0.22
C THR A 202 -2.51 8.30 -0.25
N ALA A 203 -1.55 7.94 -1.11
CA ALA A 203 -1.04 6.58 -1.21
C ALA A 203 -0.35 6.13 0.09
N LEU A 204 0.42 7.02 0.71
CA LEU A 204 1.10 6.76 1.98
C LEU A 204 0.09 6.46 3.09
N CYS A 205 -0.90 7.34 3.29
CA CYS A 205 -1.95 7.13 4.30
C CYS A 205 -2.70 5.81 4.07
N SER A 206 -3.08 5.51 2.82
CA SER A 206 -3.75 4.26 2.49
C SER A 206 -2.88 3.02 2.77
N ARG A 207 -1.58 3.09 2.50
CA ARG A 207 -0.64 1.97 2.71
C ARG A 207 -0.34 1.77 4.20
N LEU A 208 -0.18 2.84 4.98
CA LEU A 208 0.04 2.77 6.42
C LEU A 208 -1.16 2.18 7.18
N LEU A 209 -2.39 2.45 6.72
CA LEU A 209 -3.59 1.81 7.28
C LEU A 209 -3.61 0.29 7.10
N ALA A 210 -3.03 -0.20 5.99
CA ALA A 210 -2.96 -1.63 5.66
C ALA A 210 -1.67 -2.29 6.16
N PHE A 211 -0.70 -1.51 6.66
CA PHE A 211 0.60 -2.00 7.08
C PHE A 211 0.50 -2.69 8.45
N ASP A 212 1.30 -3.72 8.66
CA ASP A 212 1.48 -4.32 9.99
C ASP A 212 2.58 -3.55 10.75
N PRO A 213 2.23 -2.71 11.75
CA PRO A 213 3.21 -1.89 12.45
C PRO A 213 4.28 -2.71 13.17
N ALA A 214 4.01 -3.98 13.52
CA ALA A 214 5.01 -4.83 14.16
C ALA A 214 6.23 -5.10 13.25
N ARG A 215 6.05 -5.05 11.92
CA ARG A 215 7.12 -5.27 10.93
C ARG A 215 8.05 -4.07 10.72
N MET A 216 7.78 -2.95 11.37
CA MET A 216 8.55 -1.70 11.23
C MET A 216 9.17 -1.31 12.57
N PRO A 217 10.44 -0.86 12.61
CA PRO A 217 11.06 -0.33 13.83
C PRO A 217 10.30 0.86 14.42
N GLU A 218 10.29 0.98 15.75
CA GLU A 218 9.56 2.04 16.46
C GLU A 218 9.97 3.46 16.04
N ARG A 219 11.27 3.66 15.80
CA ARG A 219 11.82 4.93 15.31
C ARG A 219 11.16 5.34 13.99
N THR A 220 11.09 4.43 13.04
CA THR A 220 10.49 4.67 11.72
C THR A 220 8.98 4.88 11.81
N ARG A 221 8.28 4.14 12.68
CA ARG A 221 6.85 4.39 12.94
C ARG A 221 6.61 5.80 13.45
N SER A 222 7.47 6.27 14.36
CA SER A 222 7.39 7.63 14.92
C SER A 222 7.70 8.71 13.89
N ALA A 223 8.71 8.48 13.04
CA ALA A 223 9.06 9.38 11.93
C ALA A 223 7.89 9.52 10.94
N LEU A 224 7.34 8.40 10.46
CA LEU A 224 6.20 8.40 9.54
C LEU A 224 4.94 9.01 10.16
N GLY A 225 4.69 8.74 11.45
CA GLY A 225 3.60 9.36 12.20
C GLY A 225 3.73 10.89 12.24
N SER A 226 4.96 11.40 12.41
CA SER A 226 5.26 12.84 12.40
C SER A 226 5.08 13.46 11.01
N LEU A 227 5.53 12.78 9.95
CA LEU A 227 5.34 13.22 8.57
C LEU A 227 3.87 13.42 8.24
N ILE A 228 3.03 12.41 8.49
CA ILE A 228 1.60 12.51 8.19
C ILE A 228 0.89 13.51 9.12
N ALA A 229 1.39 13.72 10.35
CA ALA A 229 0.88 14.78 11.24
C ALA A 229 1.10 16.17 10.64
N ASN A 230 2.32 16.39 10.11
CA ASN A 230 2.70 17.66 9.52
C ASN A 230 1.93 17.88 8.19
N TRP A 231 1.84 16.85 7.36
CA TRP A 231 1.16 16.91 6.06
C TRP A 231 -0.31 17.38 6.14
N VAL A 232 -1.02 17.04 7.22
CA VAL A 232 -2.42 17.48 7.43
C VAL A 232 -2.59 19.01 7.48
N LYS A 233 -1.51 19.76 7.74
CA LYS A 233 -1.50 21.23 7.65
C LYS A 233 -1.58 21.70 6.18
N HIS A 234 -0.99 20.94 5.26
CA HIS A 234 -0.98 21.22 3.83
C HIS A 234 -2.23 20.66 3.15
N ASP A 235 -2.68 19.46 3.53
CA ASP A 235 -3.91 18.86 3.02
C ASP A 235 -4.86 18.48 4.18
N PRO A 236 -5.77 19.40 4.55
CA PRO A 236 -6.72 19.15 5.62
C PRO A 236 -7.64 17.96 5.36
N PHE A 237 -7.87 17.54 4.11
CA PHE A 237 -8.79 16.45 3.78
C PHE A 237 -8.25 15.07 4.16
N LEU A 238 -6.95 14.95 4.40
CA LEU A 238 -6.33 13.72 4.89
C LEU A 238 -6.41 13.56 6.42
N ARG A 239 -6.87 14.57 7.16
CA ARG A 239 -6.82 14.60 8.63
C ARG A 239 -7.36 13.34 9.31
N HIS A 240 -8.54 12.89 8.93
CA HIS A 240 -9.14 11.69 9.53
C HIS A 240 -8.30 10.43 9.25
N THR A 241 -7.90 10.23 7.99
CA THR A 241 -7.11 9.07 7.56
C THR A 241 -5.72 9.08 8.18
N ALA A 242 -5.05 10.24 8.23
CA ALA A 242 -3.76 10.42 8.88
C ALA A 242 -3.83 10.09 10.37
N ALA A 243 -4.87 10.54 11.08
CA ALA A 243 -5.06 10.20 12.49
C ALA A 243 -5.23 8.69 12.72
N ARG A 244 -5.98 8.00 11.85
CA ARG A 244 -6.11 6.53 11.89
C ARG A 244 -4.79 5.82 11.59
N ALA A 245 -4.03 6.29 10.60
CA ALA A 245 -2.72 5.76 10.27
C ALA A 245 -1.71 5.96 11.42
N GLN A 246 -1.73 7.11 12.10
CA GLN A 246 -0.92 7.36 13.30
C GLN A 246 -1.30 6.40 14.44
N LEU A 247 -2.59 6.24 14.71
CA LEU A 247 -3.09 5.33 15.74
C LEU A 247 -2.65 3.88 15.44
N ARG A 248 -2.72 3.47 14.18
CA ARG A 248 -2.23 2.16 13.72
C ARG A 248 -0.73 2.02 13.95
N LEU A 249 0.06 3.02 13.59
CA LEU A 249 1.52 3.02 13.78
C LEU A 249 1.94 2.98 15.27
N SER A 250 1.12 3.52 16.18
CA SER A 250 1.36 3.41 17.62
C SER A 250 0.85 2.10 18.25
N GLY A 251 0.36 1.16 17.43
CA GLY A 251 -0.18 -0.12 17.90
C GLY A 251 -1.59 -0.02 18.50
N GLY A 252 -2.24 1.14 18.36
CA GLY A 252 -3.64 1.32 18.74
C GLY A 252 -4.59 0.64 17.76
N ASN A 253 -5.74 0.22 18.29
CA ASN A 253 -6.87 -0.21 17.48
C ASN A 253 -7.79 0.98 17.20
N ASP A 254 -8.31 1.02 15.98
CA ASP A 254 -9.31 2.00 15.60
C ASP A 254 -10.68 1.60 16.15
N ASP A 255 -10.99 2.09 17.35
CA ASP A 255 -12.29 1.90 17.99
C ASP A 255 -13.38 2.82 17.41
N SER A 256 -13.13 3.47 16.26
CA SER A 256 -14.16 4.28 15.60
C SER A 256 -15.27 3.39 15.07
N ALA A 257 -16.28 3.16 15.92
CA ALA A 257 -17.45 2.42 15.53
C ALA A 257 -18.22 3.21 14.44
N ALA A 258 -18.55 2.52 13.35
CA ALA A 258 -19.41 3.06 12.32
C ALA A 258 -20.73 3.54 12.92
N VAL A 259 -21.21 4.69 12.46
CA VAL A 259 -22.47 5.25 12.98
C VAL A 259 -23.64 4.45 12.40
N ARG A 260 -24.38 3.79 13.30
CA ARG A 260 -25.49 2.92 12.95
C ARG A 260 -26.84 3.63 13.03
N VAL A 261 -27.71 3.31 12.08
CA VAL A 261 -29.12 3.70 12.07
C VAL A 261 -30.01 2.47 12.01
N ASP A 262 -31.07 2.49 12.82
CA ASP A 262 -32.12 1.50 12.81
C ASP A 262 -33.21 1.86 11.79
N PRO A 263 -33.97 0.87 11.28
CA PRO A 263 -35.11 1.16 10.45
C PRO A 263 -36.12 2.02 11.24
N PRO A 264 -36.64 3.11 10.65
CA PRO A 264 -37.65 3.90 11.32
C PRO A 264 -38.90 3.05 11.53
N ALA A 265 -39.49 3.12 12.73
CA ALA A 265 -40.79 2.49 12.99
C ALA A 265 -41.81 3.02 11.97
N VAL A 266 -42.47 2.11 11.25
CA VAL A 266 -43.59 2.43 10.35
C VAL A 266 -44.78 2.79 11.24
N ALA A 267 -45.09 4.08 11.38
CA ALA A 267 -46.32 4.49 12.03
C ALA A 267 -47.50 4.16 11.11
N ALA A 268 -48.57 3.59 11.67
CA ALA A 268 -49.74 3.14 10.92
C ALA A 268 -50.60 4.27 10.34
N ASP A 269 -50.39 5.51 10.77
CA ASP A 269 -51.15 6.69 10.35
C ASP A 269 -50.28 7.93 10.55
N ASP A 270 -49.85 8.59 9.46
CA ASP A 270 -49.69 10.05 9.36
C ASP A 270 -49.02 10.43 8.02
N GLY A 271 -49.85 10.71 7.01
CA GLY A 271 -49.51 11.52 5.82
C GLY A 271 -48.34 11.04 4.91
N PRO A 272 -48.09 11.75 3.80
CA PRO A 272 -47.01 11.43 2.86
C PRO A 272 -45.60 11.83 3.36
N ALA A 273 -45.44 12.20 4.64
CA ALA A 273 -44.19 12.73 5.15
C ALA A 273 -43.20 11.62 5.49
N VAL A 274 -42.07 11.56 4.77
CA VAL A 274 -40.99 10.61 5.03
C VAL A 274 -40.31 10.96 6.36
N ARG A 275 -40.41 10.08 7.35
CA ARG A 275 -39.72 10.23 8.64
C ARG A 275 -38.22 10.03 8.44
N ARG A 276 -37.41 10.91 9.04
CA ARG A 276 -35.94 10.92 8.94
C ARG A 276 -35.33 10.83 10.34
N VAL A 277 -34.38 9.90 10.52
CA VAL A 277 -33.59 9.79 11.76
C VAL A 277 -32.13 10.03 11.42
N PRO A 278 -31.63 11.27 11.52
CA PRO A 278 -30.23 11.58 11.25
C PRO A 278 -29.34 11.11 12.40
N ARG A 279 -28.17 10.59 12.05
CA ARG A 279 -27.05 10.34 12.96
C ARG A 279 -25.77 10.86 12.33
N ASP A 280 -25.03 11.63 13.10
CA ASP A 280 -23.83 12.31 12.63
C ASP A 280 -22.57 11.61 13.13
N ALA A 281 -21.61 11.39 12.23
CA ALA A 281 -20.26 10.96 12.54
C ALA A 281 -19.28 12.07 12.15
N ALA A 282 -18.69 12.73 13.14
CA ALA A 282 -17.62 13.70 12.88
C ALA A 282 -16.33 12.92 12.57
N ARG A 283 -15.77 13.17 11.37
CA ARG A 283 -14.52 12.60 10.85
C ARG A 283 -13.71 13.72 10.19
N PRO A 284 -13.16 14.68 10.98
CA PRO A 284 -12.66 15.94 10.44
C PRO A 284 -11.71 15.77 9.24
N PRO A 285 -11.90 16.54 8.16
CA PRO A 285 -12.82 17.67 8.03
C PRO A 285 -14.24 17.25 7.60
N PHE A 286 -14.48 15.96 7.39
CA PHE A 286 -15.75 15.43 6.94
C PHE A 286 -16.72 15.23 8.11
N THR A 287 -18.00 15.39 7.81
CA THR A 287 -19.12 14.94 8.64
C THR A 287 -19.97 14.01 7.80
N LEU A 288 -20.22 12.81 8.31
CA LEU A 288 -21.14 11.86 7.71
C LEU A 288 -22.50 12.04 8.38
N VAL A 289 -23.53 12.26 7.58
CA VAL A 289 -24.92 12.32 8.03
C VAL A 289 -25.64 11.12 7.46
N HIS A 290 -25.96 10.17 8.34
CA HIS A 290 -26.65 8.94 8.01
C HIS A 290 -28.14 9.09 8.33
N THR A 291 -29.02 8.97 7.34
CA THR A 291 -30.47 9.13 7.54
C THR A 291 -31.23 7.92 7.04
N ALA A 292 -31.92 7.24 7.96
CA ALA A 292 -32.90 6.21 7.62
C ALA A 292 -34.25 6.86 7.30
N GLN A 293 -34.90 6.39 6.23
CA GLN A 293 -36.15 6.93 5.70
C GLN A 293 -37.27 5.89 5.76
N SER A 294 -38.49 6.31 6.08
CA SER A 294 -39.66 5.41 6.21
C SER A 294 -40.12 4.76 4.90
N ASN A 295 -39.63 5.23 3.75
CA ASN A 295 -39.84 4.60 2.44
C ASN A 295 -38.89 3.40 2.17
N GLY A 296 -38.17 2.94 3.19
CA GLY A 296 -37.21 1.83 3.06
C GLY A 296 -35.92 2.23 2.36
N GLN A 297 -35.52 3.50 2.44
CA GLN A 297 -34.24 3.98 1.95
C GLN A 297 -33.32 4.44 3.07
N VAL A 298 -32.03 4.44 2.77
CA VAL A 298 -31.01 5.02 3.62
C VAL A 298 -30.14 5.95 2.79
N THR A 299 -29.90 7.15 3.31
CA THR A 299 -29.06 8.15 2.65
C THR A 299 -27.83 8.41 3.49
N VAL A 300 -26.67 8.34 2.85
CA VAL A 300 -25.38 8.69 3.45
C VAL A 300 -24.90 9.95 2.76
N ASN A 301 -24.90 11.06 3.49
CA ASN A 301 -24.40 12.36 3.03
C ASN A 301 -23.04 12.63 3.67
N VAL A 302 -22.10 13.14 2.90
CA VAL A 302 -20.78 13.56 3.37
C VAL A 302 -20.64 15.04 3.11
N GLU A 303 -20.24 15.79 4.14
CA GLU A 303 -20.04 17.23 4.06
C GLU A 303 -18.68 17.61 4.61
N ALA A 304 -17.99 18.56 4.00
CA ALA A 304 -16.78 19.17 4.57
C ALA A 304 -16.79 20.69 4.32
N PRO A 305 -16.27 21.51 5.25
CA PRO A 305 -16.04 22.93 4.97
C PRO A 305 -15.02 23.08 3.84
N LEU A 306 -15.25 24.05 2.96
CA LEU A 306 -14.37 24.37 1.84
C LEU A 306 -14.14 25.89 1.79
N PRO A 307 -13.15 26.40 2.54
CA PRO A 307 -12.70 27.78 2.42
C PRO A 307 -12.34 28.11 0.96
N GLU A 308 -12.50 29.37 0.55
CA GLU A 308 -12.28 29.77 -0.84
C GLU A 308 -10.85 29.48 -1.34
N GLN A 309 -9.85 29.61 -0.45
CA GLN A 309 -8.45 29.31 -0.73
C GLN A 309 -8.25 27.82 -1.08
N GLU A 310 -8.92 26.91 -0.35
CA GLU A 310 -8.89 25.46 -0.61
C GLU A 310 -9.67 25.06 -1.85
N ALA A 311 -10.68 25.84 -2.23
CA ALA A 311 -11.56 25.49 -3.33
C ALA A 311 -10.84 25.41 -4.69
N ARG A 312 -9.86 26.30 -4.92
CA ARG A 312 -9.02 26.26 -6.13
C ARG A 312 -8.08 25.06 -6.11
N ARG A 313 -7.52 24.76 -4.93
CA ARG A 313 -6.65 23.60 -4.72
C ARG A 313 -7.39 22.30 -5.02
N VAL A 314 -8.62 22.14 -4.52
CA VAL A 314 -9.42 20.93 -4.79
C VAL A 314 -9.60 20.70 -6.29
N ASP A 315 -9.96 21.73 -7.04
CA ASP A 315 -10.16 21.60 -8.50
C ASP A 315 -8.86 21.32 -9.25
N ALA A 316 -7.74 21.94 -8.86
CA ALA A 316 -6.44 21.76 -9.49
C ALA A 316 -5.81 20.40 -9.17
N VAL A 317 -5.88 19.99 -7.91
CA VAL A 317 -5.13 18.86 -7.36
C VAL A 317 -5.93 17.57 -7.39
N TYR A 318 -7.23 17.58 -7.08
CA TYR A 318 -8.08 16.38 -7.16
C TYR A 318 -8.82 16.27 -8.48
N GLY A 319 -9.17 17.40 -9.08
CA GLY A 319 -10.07 17.48 -10.22
C GLY A 319 -11.53 17.22 -9.83
N ILE A 320 -11.83 16.00 -9.38
CA ILE A 320 -13.09 15.62 -8.73
C ILE A 320 -12.73 14.79 -7.51
N MET A 321 -13.11 15.28 -6.33
CA MET A 321 -12.83 14.56 -5.08
C MET A 321 -13.89 13.49 -4.85
N PHE A 322 -13.45 12.27 -4.57
CA PHE A 322 -14.28 11.19 -4.09
C PHE A 322 -13.88 10.82 -2.67
N VAL A 323 -14.87 10.58 -1.83
CA VAL A 323 -14.66 9.95 -0.52
C VAL A 323 -15.13 8.50 -0.60
N ARG A 324 -14.32 7.60 -0.05
CA ARG A 324 -14.71 6.21 0.10
C ARG A 324 -15.47 6.04 1.41
N VAL A 325 -16.64 5.43 1.31
CA VAL A 325 -17.47 5.05 2.46
C VAL A 325 -17.61 3.55 2.52
N VAL A 326 -17.60 3.03 3.74
CA VAL A 326 -17.95 1.65 4.04
C VAL A 326 -19.38 1.61 4.60
N ILE A 327 -20.20 0.72 4.03
CA ILE A 327 -21.55 0.44 4.49
C ILE A 327 -21.56 -0.95 5.10
N ASP A 328 -21.83 -1.01 6.40
CA ASP A 328 -21.83 -2.23 7.18
C ASP A 328 -23.27 -2.66 7.48
N THR A 329 -23.64 -3.85 7.00
CA THR A 329 -24.96 -4.44 7.18
C THR A 329 -24.81 -5.87 7.68
N ARG A 330 -25.92 -6.49 8.10
CA ARG A 330 -25.92 -7.93 8.45
C ARG A 330 -25.45 -8.84 7.31
N ASP A 331 -25.67 -8.43 6.06
CA ASP A 331 -25.31 -9.21 4.87
C ASP A 331 -23.83 -9.04 4.49
N GLY A 332 -23.10 -8.17 5.22
CA GLY A 332 -21.69 -7.92 5.05
C GLY A 332 -21.37 -6.45 4.81
N VAL A 333 -20.10 -6.23 4.48
CA VAL A 333 -19.48 -4.92 4.33
C VAL A 333 -19.31 -4.58 2.85
N THR A 334 -19.82 -3.43 2.42
CA THR A 334 -19.73 -2.97 1.02
C THR A 334 -19.15 -1.56 0.94
N ARG A 335 -18.26 -1.34 -0.03
CA ARG A 335 -17.61 -0.04 -0.28
C ARG A 335 -18.27 0.72 -1.42
N TYR A 336 -18.35 2.04 -1.25
CA TYR A 336 -18.83 2.97 -2.27
C TYR A 336 -17.95 4.22 -2.32
N LEU A 337 -17.85 4.81 -3.51
CA LEU A 337 -17.25 6.11 -3.76
C LEU A 337 -18.37 7.16 -3.91
N ILE A 338 -18.24 8.25 -3.15
CA ILE A 338 -19.17 9.38 -3.23
C ILE A 338 -18.45 10.57 -3.86
N PRO A 339 -18.85 11.03 -5.07
CA PRO A 339 -18.31 12.26 -5.63
C PRO A 339 -18.78 13.46 -4.81
N LEU A 340 -17.83 14.34 -4.48
CA LEU A 340 -18.12 15.58 -3.76
C LEU A 340 -18.25 16.75 -4.73
N ARG A 341 -19.31 17.54 -4.55
CA ARG A 341 -19.53 18.81 -5.25
C ARG A 341 -19.29 19.99 -4.33
N ARG A 342 -18.80 21.07 -4.92
CA ARG A 342 -18.74 22.38 -4.29
C ARG A 342 -20.16 22.97 -4.19
N ARG A 343 -20.54 23.42 -2.99
CA ARG A 343 -21.82 24.10 -2.74
C ARG A 343 -21.68 25.03 -1.54
N PHE A 344 -21.90 26.34 -1.75
CA PHE A 344 -21.94 27.36 -0.69
C PHE A 344 -20.79 27.26 0.34
N GLY A 345 -19.53 27.21 -0.14
CA GLY A 345 -18.35 27.10 0.74
C GLY A 345 -18.19 25.75 1.43
N ARG A 346 -18.80 24.69 0.88
CA ARG A 346 -18.70 23.31 1.37
C ARG A 346 -18.47 22.35 0.22
N LEU A 347 -17.89 21.20 0.53
CA LEU A 347 -17.99 19.99 -0.27
C LEU A 347 -19.17 19.15 0.24
N THR A 348 -20.00 18.66 -0.66
CA THR A 348 -21.16 17.81 -0.33
C THR A 348 -21.26 16.64 -1.30
N GLY A 349 -21.60 15.46 -0.83
CA GLY A 349 -21.85 14.30 -1.67
C GLY A 349 -22.83 13.36 -0.99
N LEU A 350 -23.62 12.62 -1.75
CA LEU A 350 -24.58 11.68 -1.18
C LEU A 350 -24.72 10.43 -2.03
N ILE A 351 -25.07 9.33 -1.37
CA ILE A 351 -25.60 8.12 -1.99
C ILE A 351 -26.93 7.73 -1.33
N GLU A 352 -27.79 7.08 -2.11
CA GLU A 352 -29.08 6.58 -1.66
C GLU A 352 -29.15 5.07 -1.90
N LEU A 353 -29.30 4.30 -0.82
CA LEU A 353 -29.32 2.84 -0.85
C LEU A 353 -30.67 2.33 -0.36
N PRO A 354 -31.10 1.14 -0.80
CA PRO A 354 -32.21 0.46 -0.15
C PRO A 354 -31.83 0.07 1.28
N PHE A 355 -32.77 0.23 2.22
CA PHE A 355 -32.61 -0.25 3.59
C PHE A 355 -32.66 -1.81 3.58
N PRO A 356 -31.76 -2.51 4.28
CA PRO A 356 -31.78 -3.97 4.35
C PRO A 356 -33.08 -4.46 5.01
N ARG A 357 -33.54 -5.67 4.67
CA ARG A 357 -34.82 -6.20 5.17
C ARG A 357 -34.87 -6.36 6.70
N ALA A 358 -33.73 -6.51 7.36
CA ALA A 358 -33.61 -6.61 8.80
C ALA A 358 -32.26 -6.09 9.31
N GLY A 359 -32.23 -5.60 10.55
CA GLY A 359 -31.03 -5.09 11.20
C GLY A 359 -30.80 -3.59 11.02
N SER A 360 -29.64 -3.11 11.47
CA SER A 360 -29.21 -1.72 11.34
C SER A 360 -28.16 -1.56 10.26
N VAL A 361 -28.07 -0.37 9.68
CA VAL A 361 -27.04 0.01 8.70
C VAL A 361 -26.00 0.86 9.41
N GLY A 362 -24.72 0.49 9.32
CA GLY A 362 -23.58 1.32 9.71
C GLY A 362 -22.96 2.01 8.51
N ALA A 363 -22.47 3.24 8.69
CA ALA A 363 -21.68 3.94 7.68
C ALA A 363 -20.46 4.62 8.31
N ASP A 364 -19.31 4.55 7.65
CA ASP A 364 -18.09 5.30 8.02
C ASP A 364 -17.22 5.61 6.79
N LEU A 365 -16.17 6.43 6.97
CA LEU A 365 -15.13 6.64 5.96
C LEU A 365 -14.13 5.49 5.93
N ASP A 366 -13.70 5.14 4.72
CA ASP A 366 -12.80 4.01 4.48
C ASP A 366 -11.56 4.43 3.68
N GLY A 367 -10.62 5.08 4.37
CA GLY A 367 -9.38 5.54 3.78
C GLY A 367 -9.39 7.01 3.35
N PRO A 368 -8.36 7.45 2.61
CA PRO A 368 -8.22 8.84 2.19
C PRO A 368 -9.18 9.19 1.03
N PRO A 369 -9.54 10.47 0.87
CA PRO A 369 -10.19 10.94 -0.36
C PRO A 369 -9.26 10.73 -1.57
N ILE A 370 -9.85 10.45 -2.72
CA ILE A 370 -9.14 10.22 -3.98
C ILE A 370 -9.59 11.21 -5.06
N GLY A 371 -8.71 11.49 -6.03
CA GLY A 371 -8.98 12.32 -7.19
C GLY A 371 -8.96 11.54 -8.51
N ILE A 372 -8.82 12.28 -9.61
CA ILE A 372 -8.69 11.68 -10.96
C ILE A 372 -7.41 10.83 -11.07
N ALA A 373 -6.29 11.27 -10.48
CA ALA A 373 -5.00 10.62 -10.62
C ALA A 373 -4.98 9.20 -10.04
N GLU A 374 -5.69 8.98 -8.94
CA GLU A 374 -5.78 7.67 -8.27
C GLU A 374 -6.80 6.72 -8.93
N ALA A 375 -7.62 7.20 -9.87
CA ALA A 375 -8.66 6.40 -10.52
C ALA A 375 -8.13 5.13 -11.19
N ARG A 376 -6.88 5.15 -11.67
CA ARG A 376 -6.20 3.97 -12.25
C ARG A 376 -6.05 2.80 -11.27
N HIS A 377 -6.14 3.06 -9.97
CA HIS A 377 -6.03 2.08 -8.90
C HIS A 377 -7.38 1.78 -8.22
N ALA A 378 -8.46 2.42 -8.63
CA ALA A 378 -9.78 2.17 -8.06
C ALA A 378 -10.33 0.80 -8.49
N ASP A 379 -10.98 0.11 -7.55
CA ASP A 379 -11.61 -1.19 -7.84
C ASP A 379 -12.79 -1.00 -8.81
N ARG A 380 -12.81 -1.82 -9.87
CA ARG A 380 -13.79 -1.68 -10.94
C ARG A 380 -15.21 -1.97 -10.46
N GLU A 381 -15.37 -2.93 -9.54
CA GLU A 381 -16.68 -3.29 -9.00
C GLU A 381 -17.17 -2.27 -7.97
N GLU A 382 -16.27 -1.71 -7.15
CA GLU A 382 -16.53 -0.55 -6.30
C GLU A 382 -17.08 0.62 -7.13
N VAL A 383 -16.39 1.00 -8.22
CA VAL A 383 -16.83 2.10 -9.11
C VAL A 383 -18.19 1.78 -9.71
N ARG A 384 -18.38 0.58 -10.27
CA ARG A 384 -19.67 0.15 -10.85
C ARG A 384 -20.81 0.28 -9.83
N ARG A 385 -20.66 -0.28 -8.63
CA ARG A 385 -21.67 -0.18 -7.55
C ARG A 385 -21.95 1.27 -7.19
N SER A 386 -20.91 2.10 -7.12
CA SER A 386 -21.00 3.52 -6.77
C SER A 386 -21.76 4.36 -7.80
N VAL A 387 -21.64 4.04 -9.08
CA VAL A 387 -22.38 4.70 -10.17
C VAL A 387 -23.85 4.27 -10.18
N ARG A 388 -24.13 2.98 -10.00
CA ARG A 388 -25.51 2.42 -10.03
C ARG A 388 -26.43 3.01 -8.97
N VAL A 389 -25.89 3.38 -7.82
CA VAL A 389 -26.67 3.93 -6.69
C VAL A 389 -26.97 5.42 -6.83
N GLN A 390 -26.52 6.07 -7.92
CA GLN A 390 -26.72 7.50 -8.14
C GLN A 390 -28.11 7.81 -8.71
N ARG A 391 -28.95 8.42 -7.87
CA ARG A 391 -30.31 8.82 -8.27
C ARG A 391 -30.44 10.29 -8.67
N ASN A 392 -29.52 11.14 -8.23
CA ASN A 392 -29.57 12.58 -8.45
C ASN A 392 -28.86 12.97 -9.76
N ALA A 393 -29.50 13.81 -10.59
CA ALA A 393 -28.92 14.31 -11.83
C ALA A 393 -27.56 15.00 -11.63
N LEU A 394 -27.41 15.76 -10.55
CA LEU A 394 -26.18 16.49 -10.23
C LEU A 394 -25.02 15.57 -9.85
N THR A 395 -25.27 14.45 -9.15
CA THR A 395 -24.20 13.48 -8.86
C THR A 395 -23.86 12.64 -10.08
N ARG A 396 -24.85 12.32 -10.92
CA ARG A 396 -24.61 11.70 -12.24
C ARG A 396 -23.75 12.58 -13.14
N ASP A 397 -23.96 13.89 -13.14
CA ASP A 397 -23.13 14.82 -13.92
C ASP A 397 -21.67 14.84 -13.46
N LEU A 398 -21.40 14.70 -12.15
CA LEU A 398 -20.02 14.56 -11.64
C LEU A 398 -19.38 13.27 -12.16
N TRP A 399 -20.11 12.15 -12.16
CA TRP A 399 -19.63 10.91 -12.75
C TRP A 399 -19.39 11.03 -14.26
N ARG A 400 -20.24 11.75 -15.01
CA ARG A 400 -19.99 12.04 -16.43
C ARG A 400 -18.71 12.87 -16.63
N GLN A 401 -18.53 13.93 -15.84
CA GLN A 401 -17.32 14.75 -15.87
C GLN A 401 -16.07 13.93 -15.50
N PHE A 402 -16.20 13.02 -14.53
CA PHE A 402 -15.16 12.07 -14.16
C PHE A 402 -14.76 11.19 -15.34
N ALA A 403 -15.73 10.56 -16.01
CA ALA A 403 -15.46 9.75 -17.21
C ALA A 403 -14.75 10.58 -18.29
N VAL A 404 -15.24 11.78 -18.60
CA VAL A 404 -14.61 12.67 -19.60
C VAL A 404 -13.15 12.97 -19.25
N ARG A 405 -12.85 13.25 -17.98
CA ARG A 405 -11.47 13.56 -17.53
C ARG A 405 -10.53 12.36 -17.55
N LEU A 406 -11.05 11.14 -17.44
CA LEU A 406 -10.23 9.93 -17.55
C LEU A 406 -9.76 9.65 -18.99
N GLY A 407 -10.51 10.12 -19.99
CA GLY A 407 -10.29 9.79 -21.40
C GLY A 407 -10.85 8.42 -21.79
N ALA A 408 -11.10 8.23 -23.09
CA ALA A 408 -11.80 7.06 -23.62
C ALA A 408 -11.05 5.73 -23.41
N GLU A 409 -9.72 5.77 -23.36
CA GLU A 409 -8.86 4.59 -23.18
C GLU A 409 -8.82 4.08 -21.74
N HIS A 410 -9.30 4.87 -20.77
CA HIS A 410 -9.25 4.47 -19.38
C HIS A 410 -10.28 3.36 -19.08
N PRO A 411 -9.91 2.24 -18.41
CA PRO A 411 -10.83 1.13 -18.18
C PRO A 411 -12.13 1.50 -17.44
N LEU A 412 -12.09 2.53 -16.60
CA LEU A 412 -13.27 3.03 -15.88
C LEU A 412 -14.20 3.91 -16.75
N HIS A 413 -13.74 4.45 -17.88
CA HIS A 413 -14.56 5.31 -18.75
C HIS A 413 -15.83 4.60 -19.21
N GLY A 414 -15.67 3.40 -19.78
CA GLY A 414 -16.79 2.58 -20.24
C GLY A 414 -17.70 2.10 -19.12
N ILE A 415 -17.13 1.81 -17.94
CA ILE A 415 -17.89 1.41 -16.75
C ILE A 415 -18.79 2.56 -16.30
N VAL A 416 -18.25 3.76 -16.18
CA VAL A 416 -19.03 4.91 -15.68
C VAL A 416 -20.13 5.28 -16.65
N LEU A 417 -19.84 5.39 -17.96
CA LEU A 417 -20.86 5.77 -18.93
C LEU A 417 -21.92 4.68 -19.18
N GLY A 418 -21.53 3.41 -19.09
CA GLY A 418 -22.45 2.28 -19.30
C GLY A 418 -23.40 2.02 -18.12
N GLU A 419 -23.03 2.43 -16.90
CA GLU A 419 -23.79 2.18 -15.68
C GLU A 419 -24.61 3.39 -15.22
N LEU A 420 -24.45 4.55 -15.88
CA LEU A 420 -25.27 5.73 -15.62
C LEU A 420 -26.67 5.54 -16.20
N PRO A 421 -27.74 5.59 -15.38
CA PRO A 421 -29.12 5.41 -15.83
C PRO A 421 -29.77 6.67 -16.41
#